data_AF-A0A1B6HSD6-F1
#
_entry.id   AF-A0A1B6HSD6-F1
#
_cell.length_a   1.000
_cell.length_b   1.000
_cell.length_c   1.000
_cell.angle_alpha   90.00
_cell.angle_beta   90.00
_cell.angle_gamma   90.00
#
_symmetry.space_group_name_H-M   'P 1'
#
loop_
_entity.id
_entity.type
_entity.pdbx_description
1 polymer ?
#
loop_
_entity_poly.entity_id
_entity_poly.type
_entity_poly.pdbx_seq_one_letter_code
_entity_poly.pdbx_strand_id
1 'polypeptide(L)'
;MPLKDQDKFAWGWAEYTDPKSVNNEHIFTAYRIKQNFCKNKQCRRNCRGNPFCLSGVGEARLLDSLNNSCDDANTALPRRTEGSFVGLKNLGATCYVNSLLQLWFHNKAFRDAIFLWNPLEDPVEQRNISLYSDGPFLPQSVVGHLQQLFALMFYSK
;
A
#
# COMPACT_ATOMS: atom_id res chain seq x y z
N MET A 1 -7.15 23.35 -15.16
CA MET A 1 -6.21 24.41 -14.68
C MET A 1 -4.78 23.93 -14.95
N PRO A 2 -3.94 24.73 -15.61
CA PRO A 2 -2.54 24.38 -15.88
C PRO A 2 -1.76 24.09 -14.58
N LEU A 3 -0.79 23.17 -14.64
CA LEU A 3 -0.02 22.70 -13.48
C LEU A 3 0.74 23.81 -12.74
N LYS A 4 1.28 24.79 -13.47
CA LYS A 4 2.00 25.94 -12.88
C LYS A 4 1.12 26.78 -11.96
N ASP A 5 -0.18 26.88 -12.27
CA ASP A 5 -1.11 27.67 -11.46
C ASP A 5 -1.53 26.92 -10.19
N GLN A 6 -1.41 25.59 -10.17
CA GLN A 6 -1.78 24.76 -9.03
C GLN A 6 -0.74 24.79 -7.90
N ASP A 7 0.55 24.88 -8.23
CA ASP A 7 1.61 24.99 -7.21
C ASP A 7 1.61 26.38 -6.57
N LYS A 8 1.37 27.42 -7.39
CA LYS A 8 1.19 28.80 -6.92
C LYS A 8 -0.01 28.92 -5.97
N PHE A 9 -1.11 28.21 -6.25
CA PHE A 9 -2.26 28.20 -5.34
C PHE A 9 -1.98 27.41 -4.05
N ALA A 10 -1.29 26.28 -4.14
CA ALA A 10 -1.00 25.42 -2.98
C ALA A 10 -0.11 26.12 -1.94
N TRP A 11 0.88 26.89 -2.40
CA TRP A 11 1.88 27.54 -1.54
C TRP A 11 1.76 29.06 -1.46
N GLY A 12 0.83 29.68 -2.18
CA GLY A 12 0.72 31.14 -2.26
C GLY A 12 0.48 31.83 -0.91
N TRP A 13 -0.12 31.13 0.06
CA TRP A 13 -0.28 31.64 1.42
C TRP A 13 1.07 31.84 2.14
N ALA A 14 2.11 31.10 1.77
CA ALA A 14 3.40 31.10 2.47
C ALA A 14 4.17 32.43 2.30
N GLU A 15 3.86 33.23 1.27
CA GLU A 15 4.46 34.55 1.07
C GLU A 15 3.95 35.61 2.07
N TYR A 16 2.74 35.43 2.60
CA TYR A 16 2.04 36.44 3.41
C TYR A 16 1.71 35.97 4.82
N THR A 17 2.08 34.73 5.17
CA THR A 17 1.79 34.12 6.47
C THR A 17 3.04 34.09 7.33
N ASP A 18 2.98 34.68 8.51
CA ASP A 18 4.06 34.57 9.50
C ASP A 18 4.26 33.10 9.90
N PRO A 19 5.51 32.60 9.99
CA PRO A 19 5.79 31.20 10.33
C PRO A 19 5.14 30.71 11.63
N LYS A 20 4.96 31.58 12.63
CA LYS A 20 4.32 31.24 13.91
C LYS A 20 2.80 31.16 13.80
N SER A 21 2.22 31.67 12.71
CA SER A 21 0.79 31.67 12.43
C SER A 21 0.37 30.54 11.47
N VAL A 22 1.29 29.66 11.08
CA VAL A 22 1.00 28.50 10.24
C VAL A 22 0.08 27.54 10.98
N ASN A 23 -0.93 27.02 10.30
CA ASN A 23 -1.97 26.18 10.87
C ASN A 23 -2.30 25.02 9.91
N ASN A 24 -3.21 24.14 10.34
CA ASN A 24 -3.57 22.96 9.55
C ASN A 24 -4.18 23.28 8.18
N GLU A 25 -4.89 24.41 8.03
CA GLU A 25 -5.45 24.79 6.72
C GLU A 25 -4.34 25.09 5.70
N HIS A 26 -3.29 25.77 6.14
CA HIS A 26 -2.10 26.02 5.32
C HIS A 26 -1.44 24.71 4.88
N ILE A 27 -1.25 23.77 5.81
CA ILE A 27 -0.66 22.45 5.54
C ILE A 27 -1.55 21.66 4.57
N PHE A 28 -2.84 21.57 4.85
CA PHE A 28 -3.79 20.82 4.03
C PHE A 28 -3.91 21.38 2.61
N THR A 29 -3.78 22.70 2.47
CA THR A 29 -3.77 23.38 1.15
C THR A 29 -2.47 23.08 0.40
N ALA A 30 -1.32 23.26 1.05
CA ALA A 30 0.00 23.02 0.46
C ALA A 30 0.18 21.58 -0.05
N TYR A 31 -0.24 20.62 0.77
CA TYR A 31 -0.16 19.19 0.43
C TYR A 31 -1.41 18.64 -0.24
N ARG A 32 -2.41 19.48 -0.51
CA ARG A 32 -3.65 19.12 -1.22
C ARG A 32 -4.41 17.95 -0.60
N ILE A 33 -4.35 17.84 0.73
CA ILE A 33 -4.91 16.71 1.51
C ILE A 33 -6.44 16.73 1.48
N LYS A 34 -7.06 17.88 1.23
CA LYS A 34 -8.52 18.02 1.11
C LYS A 34 -9.09 17.66 -0.26
N GLN A 35 -8.24 17.25 -1.22
CA GLN A 35 -8.76 16.83 -2.52
C GLN A 35 -9.45 15.47 -2.44
N ASN A 36 -10.47 15.29 -3.28
CA ASN A 36 -11.12 13.99 -3.41
C ASN A 36 -10.18 12.97 -4.06
N PHE A 37 -10.33 11.70 -3.68
CA PHE A 37 -9.65 10.58 -4.32
C PHE A 37 -9.94 10.55 -5.83
N CYS A 38 -8.91 10.23 -6.62
CA CYS A 38 -9.12 9.88 -8.02
C CYS A 38 -10.00 8.63 -8.10
N LYS A 39 -10.99 8.62 -8.99
CA LYS A 39 -11.75 7.41 -9.28
C LYS A 39 -10.81 6.35 -9.87
N ASN A 40 -10.89 5.13 -9.35
CA ASN A 40 -10.04 4.02 -9.78
C ASN A 40 -10.09 3.83 -11.31
N LYS A 41 -8.91 3.64 -11.91
CA LYS A 41 -8.69 3.41 -13.35
C LYS A 41 -9.15 4.51 -14.31
N GLN A 42 -9.57 5.68 -13.83
CA GLN A 42 -9.99 6.79 -14.71
C GLN A 42 -8.84 7.67 -15.18
N CYS A 43 -7.73 7.75 -14.44
CA CYS A 43 -6.58 8.56 -14.83
C CYS A 43 -5.61 7.74 -15.70
N ARG A 44 -5.34 8.22 -16.92
CA ARG A 44 -4.39 7.56 -17.85
C ARG A 44 -2.93 7.60 -17.36
N ARG A 45 -2.58 8.55 -16.50
CA ARG A 45 -1.25 8.76 -15.91
C ARG A 45 -1.39 9.35 -14.52
N ASN A 46 -0.32 9.31 -13.73
CA ASN A 46 -0.29 9.92 -12.40
C ASN A 46 -0.66 11.42 -12.47
N CYS A 47 -1.68 11.80 -11.70
CA CYS A 47 -2.11 13.18 -11.58
C CYS A 47 -1.16 13.94 -10.66
N ARG A 48 -0.26 14.73 -11.24
CA ARG A 48 0.64 15.64 -10.49
C ARG A 48 -0.09 16.56 -9.50
N GLY A 49 -1.35 16.89 -9.78
CA GLY A 49 -2.18 17.78 -8.98
C GLY A 49 -2.88 17.13 -7.78
N ASN A 50 -2.92 15.79 -7.71
CA ASN A 50 -3.70 15.07 -6.71
C ASN A 50 -2.84 13.98 -6.04
N PRO A 51 -2.47 14.15 -4.75
CA PRO A 51 -1.63 13.18 -4.04
C PRO A 51 -2.32 11.81 -3.84
N PHE A 52 -3.65 11.75 -3.99
CA PHE A 52 -4.43 10.53 -3.89
C PHE A 52 -4.55 9.77 -5.22
N CYS A 53 -3.85 10.20 -6.27
CA CYS A 53 -3.86 9.51 -7.56
C CYS A 53 -3.00 8.25 -7.52
N LEU A 54 -3.65 7.10 -7.55
CA LEU A 54 -2.97 5.79 -7.59
C LEU A 54 -2.64 5.33 -9.03
N SER A 55 -3.01 6.11 -10.05
CA SER A 55 -2.71 5.76 -11.43
C SER A 55 -1.22 5.89 -11.73
N GLY A 56 -0.67 4.90 -12.45
CA GLY A 56 0.75 4.87 -12.79
C GLY A 56 1.66 4.39 -11.65
N VAL A 57 1.12 3.94 -10.52
CA VAL A 57 1.88 3.29 -9.42
C VAL A 57 2.16 1.81 -9.72
N GLY A 58 2.08 1.39 -10.99
CA GLY A 58 2.33 0.00 -11.40
C GLY A 58 1.15 -0.97 -11.20
N GLU A 59 0.05 -0.57 -10.55
CA GLU A 59 -1.16 -1.40 -10.31
C GLU A 59 -1.65 -2.11 -11.58
N ALA A 60 -1.77 -1.40 -12.71
CA ALA A 60 -2.22 -2.00 -13.96
C ALA A 60 -1.29 -3.13 -14.43
N ARG A 61 0.04 -2.91 -14.38
CA ARG A 61 1.03 -3.94 -14.73
C ARG A 61 1.00 -5.11 -13.75
N LEU A 62 0.76 -4.82 -12.46
CA LEU A 62 0.62 -5.85 -11.44
C LEU A 62 -0.62 -6.71 -11.69
N LEU A 63 -1.78 -6.11 -11.89
CA LEU A 63 -3.03 -6.84 -12.17
C LEU A 63 -2.93 -7.64 -13.47
N ASP A 64 -2.33 -7.07 -14.52
CA ASP A 64 -2.04 -7.80 -15.74
C ASP A 64 -1.09 -8.97 -15.48
N SER A 65 -0.07 -8.79 -14.64
CA SER A 65 0.85 -9.87 -14.25
C SER A 65 0.14 -10.95 -13.45
N LEU A 66 -0.77 -10.61 -12.52
CA LEU A 66 -1.53 -11.57 -11.72
C LEU A 66 -2.53 -12.36 -12.57
N ASN A 67 -3.20 -11.71 -13.52
CA ASN A 67 -4.11 -12.37 -14.46
C ASN A 67 -3.38 -13.28 -15.45
N ASN A 68 -2.12 -12.97 -15.79
CA ASN A 68 -1.27 -13.78 -16.67
C ASN A 68 -0.36 -14.76 -15.90
N SER A 69 -0.31 -14.67 -14.57
CA SER A 69 0.48 -15.51 -13.67
C SER A 69 -0.34 -16.73 -13.27
N CYS A 70 -0.73 -17.55 -14.25
CA CYS A 70 -1.08 -18.94 -13.96
C CYS A 70 0.16 -19.81 -13.72
N ASP A 71 1.37 -19.43 -14.15
CA ASP A 71 2.55 -20.30 -14.08
C ASP A 71 3.89 -19.53 -14.02
N ASP A 72 4.16 -18.75 -12.96
CA ASP A 72 5.54 -18.29 -12.68
C ASP A 72 6.10 -18.97 -11.43
N ALA A 73 5.93 -20.29 -11.37
CA ALA A 73 6.87 -21.14 -10.65
C ALA A 73 8.17 -21.17 -11.46
N ASN A 74 8.92 -20.07 -11.44
CA ASN A 74 10.29 -20.04 -11.94
C ASN A 74 11.16 -20.91 -11.02
N THR A 75 11.07 -22.24 -11.18
CA THR A 75 11.81 -23.27 -10.45
C THR A 75 13.33 -23.18 -10.64
N ALA A 76 13.80 -22.25 -11.49
CA ALA A 76 15.20 -21.99 -11.76
C ALA A 76 15.84 -20.97 -10.79
N LEU A 77 15.06 -20.24 -9.98
CA LEU A 77 15.62 -19.35 -8.97
C LEU A 77 16.06 -20.15 -7.74
N PRO A 78 17.22 -19.82 -7.13
CA PRO A 78 17.68 -20.50 -5.92
C PRO A 78 16.61 -20.37 -4.83
N ARG A 79 16.14 -21.50 -4.30
CA ARG A 79 15.36 -21.51 -3.06
C ARG A 79 16.22 -20.96 -1.94
N ARG A 80 15.59 -20.19 -1.06
CA ARG A 80 16.33 -19.54 0.02
C ARG A 80 16.77 -20.57 1.05
N THR A 81 17.85 -20.26 1.74
CA THR A 81 18.24 -21.03 2.91
C THR A 81 17.27 -20.74 4.05
N GLU A 82 16.94 -21.77 4.82
CA GLU A 82 16.07 -21.63 6.00
C GLU A 82 16.69 -20.63 6.98
N GLY A 83 15.87 -19.73 7.52
CA GLY A 83 16.31 -18.65 8.42
C GLY A 83 16.91 -17.42 7.74
N SER A 84 17.06 -17.40 6.41
CA SER A 84 17.47 -16.17 5.69
C SER A 84 16.34 -15.15 5.58
N PHE A 85 16.70 -13.86 5.54
CA PHE A 85 15.76 -12.75 5.35
C PHE A 85 15.08 -12.81 3.98
N VAL A 86 13.79 -12.41 3.94
CA VAL A 86 12.97 -12.42 2.72
C VAL A 86 12.84 -11.01 2.16
N GLY A 87 13.16 -10.85 0.88
CA GLY A 87 12.93 -9.61 0.14
C GLY A 87 11.50 -9.50 -0.40
N LEU A 88 11.02 -8.28 -0.62
CA LEU A 88 9.74 -8.01 -1.27
C LEU A 88 9.97 -7.52 -2.70
N LYS A 89 9.32 -8.14 -3.68
CA LYS A 89 9.37 -7.71 -5.09
C LYS A 89 8.81 -6.29 -5.21
N ASN A 90 9.55 -5.41 -5.90
CA ASN A 90 9.04 -4.08 -6.23
C ASN A 90 8.13 -4.20 -7.45
N LEU A 91 6.87 -3.80 -7.29
CA LEU A 91 5.82 -3.91 -8.32
C LEU A 91 5.65 -2.60 -9.11
N GLY A 92 6.68 -1.75 -9.06
CA GLY A 92 6.68 -0.39 -9.64
C GLY A 92 6.30 0.64 -8.58
N ALA A 93 7.20 1.58 -8.28
CA ALA A 93 6.97 2.66 -7.29
C ALA A 93 6.48 2.20 -5.90
N THR A 94 6.74 0.95 -5.49
CA THR A 94 6.30 0.38 -4.20
C THR A 94 7.43 0.21 -3.20
N CYS A 95 8.66 0.61 -3.53
CA CYS A 95 9.83 0.47 -2.64
C CYS A 95 9.64 1.15 -1.27
N TYR A 96 8.93 2.27 -1.20
CA TYR A 96 8.67 2.97 0.05
C TYR A 96 7.78 2.13 0.97
N VAL A 97 6.72 1.51 0.43
CA VAL A 97 5.85 0.59 1.18
C VAL A 97 6.62 -0.64 1.60
N ASN A 98 7.42 -1.23 0.70
CA ASN A 98 8.25 -2.40 1.02
C ASN A 98 9.20 -2.12 2.19
N SER A 99 9.79 -0.93 2.24
CA SER A 99 10.69 -0.53 3.34
C SER A 99 9.95 -0.47 4.68
N LEU A 100 8.73 0.07 4.69
CA LEU A 100 7.88 0.11 5.89
C LEU A 100 7.42 -1.29 6.33
N LEU A 101 7.00 -2.13 5.38
CA LEU A 101 6.62 -3.52 5.65
C LEU A 101 7.77 -4.31 6.26
N GLN A 102 8.99 -4.15 5.73
CA GLN A 102 10.19 -4.76 6.29
C GLN A 102 10.47 -4.26 7.72
N LEU A 103 10.37 -2.95 7.96
CA LEU A 103 10.54 -2.36 9.30
C LEU A 103 9.53 -2.94 10.29
N TRP A 104 8.25 -2.98 9.93
CA TRP A 104 7.19 -3.51 10.79
C TRP A 104 7.32 -5.01 11.03
N PHE A 105 7.66 -5.79 9.99
CA PHE A 105 7.89 -7.22 10.13
C PHE A 105 9.04 -7.53 11.07
N HIS A 106 10.12 -6.74 11.06
CA HIS A 106 11.26 -6.95 11.95
C HIS A 106 11.04 -6.41 13.37
N ASN A 107 9.98 -5.64 13.61
CA ASN A 107 9.52 -5.35 14.96
C ASN A 107 8.78 -6.58 15.53
N LYS A 108 9.44 -7.32 16.45
CA LYS A 108 8.89 -8.57 17.00
C LYS A 108 7.51 -8.38 17.63
N ALA A 109 7.32 -7.35 18.45
CA ALA A 109 6.05 -7.11 19.13
C ALA A 109 4.91 -6.86 18.13
N PHE A 110 5.18 -6.06 17.09
CA PHE A 110 4.22 -5.80 16.03
C PHE A 110 3.90 -7.05 15.22
N ARG A 111 4.93 -7.79 14.79
CA ARG A 111 4.76 -9.04 14.03
C ARG A 111 3.96 -10.07 14.82
N ASP A 112 4.27 -10.26 16.11
CA ASP A 112 3.54 -11.19 16.97
C ASP A 112 2.07 -10.77 17.11
N ALA A 113 1.78 -9.48 17.25
CA ALA A 113 0.41 -8.98 17.27
C ALA A 113 -0.34 -9.27 15.97
N ILE A 114 0.31 -9.12 14.81
CA ILE A 114 -0.27 -9.49 13.51
C ILE A 114 -0.54 -10.99 13.40
N PHE A 115 0.33 -11.84 13.94
CA PHE A 115 0.09 -13.30 13.95
C PHE A 115 -1.01 -13.72 14.92
N LEU A 116 -1.18 -13.02 16.03
CA LEU A 116 -2.24 -13.30 17.01
C LEU A 116 -3.59 -12.70 16.61
N TRP A 117 -3.64 -11.81 15.63
CA TRP A 117 -4.88 -11.23 15.15
C TRP A 117 -5.84 -12.32 14.62
N ASN A 118 -7.11 -12.22 15.03
CA ASN A 118 -8.14 -13.19 14.72
C ASN A 118 -9.13 -12.64 13.70
N PRO A 119 -9.25 -13.21 12.49
CA PRO A 119 -10.21 -12.74 11.48
C PRO A 119 -11.67 -12.86 11.95
N LEU A 120 -11.99 -13.73 12.91
CA LEU A 120 -13.34 -13.83 13.48
C LEU A 120 -13.73 -12.61 14.31
N GLU A 121 -12.78 -11.75 14.69
CA GLU A 121 -13.02 -10.53 15.46
C GLU A 121 -12.99 -9.25 14.59
N ASP A 122 -12.69 -9.39 13.29
CA ASP A 122 -12.61 -8.26 12.37
C ASP A 122 -13.96 -8.05 11.63
N PRO A 123 -14.57 -6.85 11.69
CA PRO A 123 -15.88 -6.59 11.06
C PRO A 123 -15.90 -6.72 9.52
N VAL A 124 -14.75 -6.61 8.85
CA VAL A 124 -14.63 -6.82 7.41
C VAL A 124 -14.54 -8.32 7.12
N GLU A 125 -13.69 -9.05 7.83
CA GLU A 125 -13.53 -10.49 7.62
C GLU A 125 -14.72 -11.33 8.10
N GLN A 126 -15.46 -10.90 9.13
CA GLN A 126 -16.68 -11.59 9.54
C GLN A 126 -17.72 -11.70 8.41
N ARG A 127 -17.68 -10.76 7.45
CA ARG A 127 -18.53 -10.76 6.26
C ARG A 127 -17.88 -11.42 5.04
N ASN A 128 -16.64 -11.88 5.18
CA ASN A 128 -15.88 -12.54 4.12
C ASN A 128 -16.28 -14.03 4.04
N ILE A 129 -16.86 -14.42 2.92
CA ILE A 129 -17.32 -15.80 2.69
C ILE A 129 -16.15 -16.79 2.74
N SER A 130 -14.95 -16.39 2.32
CA SER A 130 -13.77 -17.27 2.33
C SER A 130 -13.29 -17.65 3.73
N LEU A 131 -13.77 -16.97 4.78
CA LEU A 131 -13.47 -17.31 6.17
C LEU A 131 -14.21 -18.57 6.64
N TYR A 132 -15.35 -18.87 6.03
CA TYR A 132 -16.25 -19.98 6.43
C TYR A 132 -16.37 -21.07 5.36
N SER A 133 -15.63 -20.96 4.27
CA SER A 133 -15.61 -21.97 3.22
C SER A 133 -14.52 -22.99 3.46
N ASP A 134 -14.66 -24.19 2.88
CA ASP A 134 -13.62 -25.23 2.91
C ASP A 134 -12.41 -24.90 1.98
N GLY A 135 -12.43 -23.74 1.33
CA GLY A 135 -11.39 -23.28 0.41
C GLY A 135 -10.26 -22.51 1.12
N PRO A 136 -9.27 -22.01 0.35
CA PRO A 136 -8.24 -21.14 0.90
C PRO A 136 -8.86 -19.83 1.39
N PHE A 137 -8.45 -19.38 2.57
CA PHE A 137 -8.81 -18.07 3.10
C PHE A 137 -8.21 -16.96 2.23
N LEU A 138 -9.06 -16.03 1.78
CA LEU A 138 -8.67 -14.87 0.97
C LEU A 138 -9.03 -13.60 1.75
N PRO A 139 -8.07 -12.96 2.45
CA PRO A 139 -8.38 -11.83 3.31
C PRO A 139 -8.96 -10.66 2.52
N GLN A 140 -9.82 -9.87 3.17
CA GLN A 140 -10.40 -8.64 2.61
C GLN A 140 -10.01 -7.38 3.40
N SER A 141 -9.73 -7.53 4.69
CA SER A 141 -9.24 -6.48 5.57
C SER A 141 -7.76 -6.19 5.32
N VAL A 142 -7.32 -4.97 5.61
CA VAL A 142 -5.89 -4.60 5.51
C VAL A 142 -5.04 -5.46 6.45
N VAL A 143 -5.54 -5.75 7.65
CA VAL A 143 -4.82 -6.56 8.65
C VAL A 143 -4.72 -8.02 8.22
N GLY A 144 -5.78 -8.59 7.63
CA GLY A 144 -5.76 -9.94 7.07
C GLY A 144 -4.74 -10.09 5.94
N HIS A 145 -4.68 -9.12 5.01
CA HIS A 145 -3.64 -9.11 3.97
C HIS A 145 -2.23 -9.01 4.57
N LEU A 146 -2.05 -8.20 5.62
CA LEU A 146 -0.78 -8.06 6.31
C LEU A 146 -0.36 -9.34 7.04
N GLN A 147 -1.30 -10.03 7.69
CA GLN A 147 -1.08 -11.32 8.33
C GLN A 147 -0.64 -12.37 7.31
N GLN A 148 -1.34 -12.48 6.18
CA GLN A 148 -0.96 -13.39 5.10
C GLN A 148 0.44 -13.08 4.56
N LEU A 149 0.74 -11.80 4.31
CA LEU A 149 2.06 -11.38 3.84
C LEU A 149 3.17 -11.72 4.85
N PHE A 150 2.94 -11.47 6.14
CA PHE A 150 3.91 -11.77 7.19
C PHE A 150 4.12 -13.28 7.34
N ALA A 151 3.06 -14.07 7.20
CA ALA A 151 3.17 -15.53 7.20
C ALA A 151 4.03 -16.01 6.02
N LEU A 152 3.85 -15.44 4.82
CA LEU A 152 4.72 -15.74 3.67
C LEU A 152 6.18 -15.33 3.97
N MET A 153 6.42 -14.12 4.46
CA MET A 153 7.79 -13.68 4.79
C MET A 153 8.46 -14.57 5.84
N PHE A 154 7.69 -15.11 6.80
CA PHE A 154 8.22 -15.96 7.85
C PHE A 154 8.43 -17.40 7.37
N TYR A 155 7.43 -18.01 6.73
CA TYR A 155 7.39 -19.45 6.45
C TYR A 155 7.80 -19.87 5.03
N SER A 156 7.90 -18.95 4.06
CA SER A 156 7.95 -19.30 2.64
C SER A 156 9.01 -20.27 2.07
N LYS A 157 10.18 -20.60 2.62
CA LYS A 157 11.26 -21.34 1.88
C LYS A 157 11.67 -20.78 0.51
#